data_AF-A0A3C0IS05-F1
#
_entry.id   AF-A0A3C0IS05-F1
#
_cell.length_a   1.000
_cell.length_b   1.000
_cell.length_c   1.000
_cell.angle_alpha   90.00
_cell.angle_beta   90.00
_cell.angle_gamma   90.00
#
_symmetry.space_group_name_H-M   'P 1'
#
loop_
_entity.id
_entity.type
_entity.pdbx_description
1 polymer ?
#
loop_
_entity_poly.entity_id
_entity_poly.type
_entity_poly.pdbx_seq_one_letter_code
_entity_poly.pdbx_strand_id
1 'polypeptide(L)'
;MTDKELLQAFAQPHSREKAFTAIMQKYQEKMYWHIRRMVVNHDDANDVLQNAFIKAWRGLDNFREDSQLYTWLYRIATNETLTFLEREKKHT
;
A
#
# COMPACT_ATOMS: atom_id res chain seq x y z
N MET A 1 8.05 1.43 -16.09
CA MET A 1 7.16 2.55 -15.77
C MET A 1 7.66 3.32 -14.57
N THR A 2 7.88 4.62 -14.75
CA THR A 2 8.21 5.55 -13.67
C THR A 2 6.98 5.81 -12.80
N ASP A 3 7.17 6.33 -11.59
CA ASP A 3 6.07 6.63 -10.65
C ASP A 3 5.13 7.67 -11.26
N LYS A 4 5.69 8.67 -11.96
CA LYS A 4 4.95 9.72 -12.65
C LYS A 4 4.05 9.17 -13.75
N GLU A 5 4.54 8.24 -14.57
CA GLU A 5 3.73 7.58 -15.62
C GLU A 5 2.56 6.80 -15.03
N LEU A 6 2.79 6.11 -13.91
CA LEU A 6 1.75 5.35 -13.20
C LEU A 6 0.67 6.27 -12.64
N LEU A 7 1.07 7.40 -12.04
CA LEU A 7 0.15 8.40 -11.49
C LEU A 7 -0.67 9.08 -12.60
N GLN A 8 -0.04 9.44 -13.72
CA GLN A 8 -0.73 9.99 -14.88
C GLN A 8 -1.75 9.00 -15.47
N ALA A 9 -1.39 7.72 -15.59
CA ALA A 9 -2.31 6.68 -16.05
C ALA A 9 -3.46 6.42 -15.05
N PHE A 10 -3.21 6.59 -13.75
CA PHE A 10 -4.23 6.45 -12.71
C PHE A 10 -5.26 7.58 -12.74
N ALA A 11 -4.84 8.80 -13.08
CA ALA A 11 -5.72 9.96 -13.21
C ALA A 11 -6.79 9.80 -14.30
N GLN A 12 -6.53 8.97 -15.32
CA GLN A 12 -7.48 8.70 -16.40
C GLN A 12 -8.49 7.60 -15.99
N PRO A 13 -9.82 7.86 -16.03
CA PRO A 13 -10.83 6.90 -15.57
C PRO A 13 -10.75 5.53 -16.25
N HIS A 14 -10.50 5.49 -17.56
CA HIS A 14 -10.47 4.25 -18.35
C HIS A 14 -9.23 3.38 -18.11
N SER A 15 -8.16 3.92 -17.52
CA SER A 15 -6.91 3.17 -17.23
C SER A 15 -6.61 3.07 -15.75
N ARG A 16 -7.48 3.61 -14.88
CA ARG A 16 -7.27 3.69 -13.43
C ARG A 16 -6.94 2.34 -12.79
N GLU A 17 -7.76 1.32 -13.03
CA GLU A 17 -7.55 -0.02 -12.47
C GLU A 17 -6.25 -0.67 -12.95
N LYS A 18 -5.94 -0.52 -14.24
CA LYS A 18 -4.71 -1.05 -14.84
C LYS A 18 -3.47 -0.35 -14.28
N ALA A 19 -3.54 0.97 -14.13
CA ALA A 19 -2.46 1.77 -13.56
C ALA A 19 -2.21 1.39 -12.11
N PHE A 20 -3.27 1.22 -11.32
CA PHE A 20 -3.13 0.78 -9.93
C PHE A 20 -2.59 -0.64 -9.81
N THR A 21 -3.05 -1.56 -10.66
CA THR A 21 -2.48 -2.93 -10.72
C THR A 21 -0.97 -2.87 -10.98
N ALA A 22 -0.52 -1.98 -11.87
CA ALA A 22 0.91 -1.80 -12.13
C ALA A 22 1.66 -1.19 -10.93
N ILE A 23 1.05 -0.26 -10.18
CA ILE A 23 1.59 0.25 -8.91
C ILE A 23 1.72 -0.90 -7.89
N MET A 24 0.67 -1.70 -7.71
CA MET A 24 0.70 -2.86 -6.81
C MET A 24 1.83 -3.82 -7.19
N GLN A 25 1.90 -4.25 -8.45
CA GLN A 25 2.93 -5.15 -8.94
C GLN A 25 4.35 -4.63 -8.70
N LYS A 26 4.55 -3.32 -8.84
CA LYS A 26 5.85 -2.67 -8.64
C LYS A 26 6.31 -2.65 -7.18
N TYR A 27 5.39 -2.54 -6.22
CA TYR A 27 5.74 -2.31 -4.80
C TYR A 27 5.33 -3.42 -3.83
N GLN A 28 4.46 -4.35 -4.24
CA GLN A 28 3.90 -5.40 -3.36
C GLN A 28 4.98 -6.18 -2.63
N GLU A 29 6.05 -6.60 -3.29
CA GLU A 29 7.10 -7.41 -2.68
C GLU A 29 7.85 -6.62 -1.60
N LYS A 30 8.23 -5.37 -1.89
CA LYS A 30 8.94 -4.51 -0.93
C LYS A 30 8.08 -4.17 0.27
N MET A 31 6.80 -3.86 0.04
CA MET A 31 5.83 -3.59 1.10
C MET A 31 5.58 -4.84 1.94
N TYR A 32 5.42 -6.00 1.30
CA TYR A 32 5.26 -7.28 1.96
C TYR A 32 6.43 -7.58 2.91
N TRP A 33 7.68 -7.47 2.44
CA TRP A 33 8.85 -7.72 3.28
C TRP A 33 8.98 -6.72 4.44
N HIS A 34 8.55 -5.48 4.24
CA HIS A 34 8.49 -4.49 5.33
C HIS A 34 7.49 -4.92 6.41
N ILE A 35 6.25 -5.22 6.00
CA ILE A 35 5.19 -5.68 6.91
C ILE A 35 5.60 -6.97 7.61
N ARG A 36 6.19 -7.93 6.89
CA ARG A 36 6.58 -9.24 7.40
C ARG A 36 7.61 -9.18 8.52
N ARG A 37 8.42 -8.11 8.59
CA ARG A 37 9.37 -7.86 9.69
C ARG A 37 8.69 -7.41 10.98
N MET A 38 7.43 -6.97 10.90
CA MET A 38 6.68 -6.42 12.02
C MET A 38 5.61 -7.39 12.56
N VAL A 39 5.05 -8.25 11.71
CA VAL A 39 4.04 -9.25 12.09
C VAL A 39 4.65 -10.64 12.33
N VAL A 40 3.98 -11.47 13.13
CA VAL A 40 4.49 -12.79 13.53
C VAL A 40 4.33 -13.81 12.39
N ASN A 41 3.13 -13.93 11.82
CA ASN A 41 2.81 -14.97 10.83
C ASN A 41 2.78 -14.42 9.39
N HIS A 42 2.80 -15.34 8.42
CA HIS A 42 2.75 -15.00 6.99
C HIS A 42 1.38 -14.46 6.57
N ASP A 43 0.30 -15.08 7.05
CA ASP A 43 -1.06 -14.74 6.66
C ASP A 43 -1.43 -13.31 7.10
N ASP A 44 -1.03 -12.92 8.31
CA ASP A 44 -1.16 -11.55 8.81
C ASP A 44 -0.49 -10.52 7.88
N ALA A 45 0.67 -10.87 7.31
CA ALA A 45 1.39 -9.97 6.42
C ALA A 45 0.62 -9.76 5.10
N ASN A 46 0.00 -10.81 4.57
CA ASN A 46 -0.82 -10.73 3.36
C ASN A 46 -2.09 -9.91 3.61
N ASP A 47 -2.75 -10.10 4.74
CA ASP A 47 -3.96 -9.35 5.11
C ASP A 47 -3.68 -7.86 5.31
N VAL A 48 -2.61 -7.54 6.04
CA VAL A 48 -2.16 -6.15 6.23
C VAL A 48 -1.76 -5.50 4.90
N LEU A 49 -1.06 -6.23 4.03
CA LEU A 49 -0.68 -5.75 2.70
C LEU A 49 -1.92 -5.43 1.85
N GLN A 50 -2.90 -6.33 1.84
CA GLN A 50 -4.14 -6.13 1.10
C GLN A 50 -4.89 -4.89 1.62
N ASN A 51 -5.04 -4.75 2.93
CA ASN A 51 -5.68 -3.58 3.54
C ASN A 51 -4.92 -2.27 3.25
N ALA A 52 -3.58 -2.31 3.25
CA ALA A 52 -2.76 -1.17 2.87
C ALA A 52 -3.02 -0.74 1.42
N PHE A 53 -3.14 -1.69 0.48
CA PHE A 53 -3.50 -1.36 -0.90
C PHE A 53 -4.93 -0.85 -1.06
N ILE A 54 -5.91 -1.38 -0.32
CA ILE A 54 -7.28 -0.83 -0.32
C ILE A 54 -7.28 0.63 0.16
N LYS A 55 -6.52 0.95 1.22
CA LYS A 55 -6.34 2.33 1.70
C LYS A 55 -5.63 3.20 0.68
N ALA A 56 -4.59 2.67 0.03
CA ALA A 56 -3.88 3.38 -1.03
C ALA A 56 -4.82 3.70 -2.20
N TRP A 57 -5.62 2.75 -2.69
CA TRP A 57 -6.61 2.98 -3.76
C TRP A 57 -7.56 4.14 -3.42
N ARG A 58 -8.11 4.15 -2.21
CA ARG A 58 -9.03 5.20 -1.73
C ARG A 58 -8.34 6.56 -1.53
N GLY A 59 -7.04 6.55 -1.22
CA GLY A 59 -6.28 7.77 -0.92
C GLY A 59 -5.53 8.36 -2.11
N LEU A 60 -5.33 7.59 -3.19
CA LEU A 60 -4.42 7.97 -4.29
C LEU A 60 -4.95 9.18 -5.07
N ASP A 61 -6.27 9.35 -5.18
CA ASP A 61 -6.90 10.54 -5.78
C ASP A 61 -6.52 11.85 -5.02
N ASN A 62 -6.16 11.76 -3.73
CA ASN A 62 -5.76 12.90 -2.89
C ASN A 62 -4.23 12.98 -2.67
N PHE A 63 -3.46 12.15 -3.36
CA PHE A 63 -2.01 12.15 -3.22
C PHE A 63 -1.40 13.37 -3.92
N ARG A 64 -0.80 14.27 -3.13
CA ARG A 64 -0.27 15.56 -3.62
C ARG A 64 1.13 15.50 -4.26
N GLU A 65 1.73 14.32 -4.33
CA GLU A 65 3.11 14.12 -4.84
C GLU A 65 4.22 14.90 -4.08
N ASP A 66 3.94 15.41 -2.86
CA ASP A 66 4.92 16.04 -1.96
C ASP A 66 6.04 15.08 -1.50
N SER A 67 5.91 13.79 -1.81
CA SER A 67 6.88 12.73 -1.52
C SER A 67 6.87 11.70 -2.63
N GLN A 68 7.87 10.82 -2.70
CA GLN A 68 7.85 9.70 -3.63
C GLN A 68 6.65 8.78 -3.34
N LEU A 69 6.05 8.22 -4.39
CA LEU A 69 4.92 7.29 -4.29
C LEU A 69 5.25 6.12 -3.35
N TYR A 70 6.47 5.58 -3.47
CA TYR A 70 6.93 4.52 -2.57
C TYR A 70 6.93 4.95 -1.10
N THR A 71 7.43 6.15 -0.77
CA THR A 71 7.44 6.68 0.59
C THR A 71 6.03 6.81 1.16
N TRP A 72 5.07 7.25 0.34
CA TRP A 72 3.67 7.36 0.73
C TRP A 72 3.02 5.99 0.97
N LEU A 73 3.23 5.02 0.07
CA LEU A 73 2.78 3.63 0.25
C LEU A 73 3.38 2.98 1.48
N TYR A 74 4.66 3.23 1.75
CA TYR A 74 5.37 2.70 2.91
C TYR A 74 4.80 3.25 4.23
N ARG A 75 4.40 4.52 4.27
CA ARG A 75 3.69 5.11 5.41
C ARG A 75 2.33 4.46 5.63
N ILE A 76 1.57 4.22 4.56
CA ILE A 76 0.27 3.52 4.65
C ILE A 76 0.45 2.11 5.21
N ALA A 77 1.40 1.34 4.64
CA ALA A 77 1.71 -0.01 5.12
C ALA A 77 2.09 -0.01 6.60
N THR A 78 2.99 0.89 7.02
CA THR A 78 3.43 0.99 8.42
C THR A 78 2.26 1.30 9.35
N ASN A 79 1.42 2.28 9.00
CA ASN A 79 0.25 2.64 9.81
C ASN A 79 -0.76 1.49 9.89
N GLU A 80 -0.97 0.76 8.79
CA GLU A 80 -1.85 -0.41 8.78
C GLU A 80 -1.30 -1.52 9.68
N THR A 81 0.00 -1.81 9.61
CA THR A 81 0.63 -2.82 10.47
C THR A 81 0.54 -2.46 11.94
N LEU A 82 0.78 -1.18 12.29
CA LEU A 82 0.63 -0.73 13.68
C LEU A 82 -0.80 -0.85 14.17
N THR A 83 -1.78 -0.51 13.33
CA THR A 83 -3.21 -0.66 13.66
C THR A 83 -3.59 -2.12 13.86
N PHE A 84 -3.09 -3.01 13.00
CA PHE A 84 -3.29 -4.45 13.12
C PHE A 84 -2.73 -5.00 14.45
N LEU A 85 -1.48 -4.68 14.77
CA LEU A 85 -0.83 -5.11 16.02
C LEU A 85 -1.53 -4.56 17.27
N GLU A 86 -2.08 -3.34 17.21
CA GLU A 86 -2.87 -2.79 18.31
C GLU A 86 -4.18 -3.57 18.53
N ARG A 87 -4.81 -4.04 17.44
CA ARG A 87 -6.01 -4.88 17.53
C ARG A 87 -5.69 -6.26 18.10
N GLU A 88 -4.64 -6.92 17.62
CA GLU A 88 -4.23 -8.23 18.15
C GLU A 88 -3.97 -8.21 19.66
N LYS A 89 -3.29 -7.16 20.15
CA LYS A 89 -3.05 -6.97 21.59
C LYS A 89 -4.32 -6.82 22.42
N LYS A 90 -5.42 -6.34 21.84
CA LYS A 90 -6.71 -6.20 22.54
C LYS A 90 -7.50 -7.51 22.57
N HIS A 91 -7.14 -8.48 21.71
CA HIS A 91 -7.77 -9.80 21.62
C HIS A 91 -7.03 -10.88 22.42
N THR A 92 -5.86 -10.57 22.98
CA THR A 92 -5.06 -11.43 23.86
C THR A 92 -5.22 -10.98 25.31
#